data_AF-A0A9D8ERQ0-F1
#
_entry.id   AF-A0A9D8ERQ0-F1
#
_cell.length_a   1.000
_cell.length_b   1.000
_cell.length_c   1.000
_cell.angle_alpha   90.00
_cell.angle_beta   90.00
_cell.angle_gamma   90.00
#
_symmetry.space_group_name_H-M   'P 1'
#
loop_
_entity.id
_entity.type
_entity.pdbx_description
1 polymer ?
#
loop_
_entity_poly.entity_id
_entity_poly.type
_entity_poly.pdbx_seq_one_letter_code
_entity_poly.pdbx_strand_id
1 'polypeptide(L)'
;MKRKLSNFFIALIAIILLFSFASCSKKPDLSGEWKGSGGVYQLTISKSGDTYTIIWHGSIHRQEFSGKYENGKINVGGGFVGDPVYSEDTDKISWMGEVWTRVNSQ
;
A
#
# COMPACT_ATOMS: atom_id res chain seq x y z
N MET A 1 52.91 5.04 18.81
CA MET A 1 51.83 5.35 17.83
C MET A 1 50.83 4.20 17.75
N LYS A 2 49.79 4.13 18.60
CA LYS A 2 48.74 3.08 18.53
C LYS A 2 47.41 3.55 19.17
N ARG A 3 46.76 4.62 18.70
CA ARG A 3 45.48 5.09 19.29
C ARG A 3 44.47 5.76 18.33
N LYS A 4 44.56 5.57 17.01
CA LYS A 4 43.63 6.23 16.06
C LYS A 4 42.72 5.31 15.25
N LEU A 5 42.99 4.00 15.17
CA LEU A 5 42.17 3.07 14.37
C LEU A 5 40.89 2.60 15.09
N SER A 6 40.89 2.55 16.44
CA SER A 6 39.77 2.03 17.23
C SER A 6 38.50 2.89 17.15
N ASN A 7 38.66 4.23 17.19
CA ASN A 7 37.51 5.14 17.26
C ASN A 7 36.71 5.23 15.95
N PHE A 8 37.33 4.93 14.80
CA PHE A 8 36.68 5.01 13.50
C PHE A 8 35.76 3.82 13.23
N PHE A 9 36.15 2.62 13.66
CA PHE A 9 35.32 1.41 13.54
C PHE A 9 34.10 1.46 14.47
N ILE A 10 34.25 2.00 15.67
CA ILE A 10 33.13 2.14 16.62
C ILE A 10 32.11 3.18 16.12
N ALA A 11 32.58 4.28 15.53
CA ALA A 11 31.70 5.28 14.93
C ALA A 11 30.92 4.73 13.72
N LEU A 12 31.54 3.89 12.89
CA LEU A 12 30.89 3.27 11.73
C LEU A 12 29.81 2.25 12.17
N ILE A 13 30.08 1.45 13.21
CA ILE A 13 29.13 0.49 13.77
C ILE A 13 27.96 1.22 14.45
N ALA A 14 28.21 2.36 15.10
CA ALA A 14 27.16 3.19 15.70
C ALA A 14 26.22 3.80 14.63
N ILE A 15 26.75 4.22 13.48
CA ILE A 15 25.96 4.74 12.35
C ILE A 15 25.07 3.65 11.73
N ILE A 16 25.56 2.40 11.64
CA ILE A 16 24.79 1.27 11.11
C ILE A 16 23.70 0.82 12.11
N LEU A 17 23.96 0.87 13.42
CA LEU A 17 22.98 0.55 14.46
C LEU A 17 21.87 1.62 14.62
N LEU A 18 22.14 2.87 14.25
CA LEU A 18 21.15 3.95 14.22
C LEU A 18 20.17 3.87 13.03
N PHE A 19 20.41 2.97 12.06
CA PHE A 19 19.49 2.71 10.95
C PHE A 19 18.50 1.57 11.20
N SER A 20 18.50 1.00 12.40
CA SER A 20 17.44 0.08 12.84
C SER A 20 16.24 0.87 13.37
N PHE A 21 15.75 1.84 12.59
CA PHE A 21 14.37 2.24 12.74
C PHE A 21 13.55 1.04 12.30
N ALA A 22 13.05 0.29 13.28
CA ALA A 22 11.90 -0.55 13.08
C ALA A 22 10.85 0.34 12.41
N SER A 23 10.70 0.23 11.09
CA SER A 23 9.62 0.82 10.34
C SER A 23 8.35 0.20 10.86
N CYS A 24 7.83 0.77 11.95
CA CYS A 24 6.43 0.76 12.28
C CYS A 24 5.75 1.62 11.21
N SER A 25 5.83 1.18 9.95
CA SER A 25 5.08 1.78 8.86
C SER A 25 3.63 1.46 9.15
N LYS A 26 2.93 2.46 9.70
CA LYS A 26 1.48 2.39 9.85
C LYS A 26 0.92 1.97 8.49
N LYS A 27 0.24 0.82 8.44
CA LYS A 27 -0.41 0.36 7.20
C LYS A 27 -1.27 1.53 6.65
N PRO A 28 -1.17 1.87 5.36
CA PRO A 28 -1.94 2.95 4.79
C PRO A 28 -3.43 2.69 4.96
N ASP A 29 -4.19 3.75 5.20
CA ASP A 29 -5.64 3.66 5.19
C ASP A 29 -6.15 3.80 3.75
N LEU A 30 -6.50 2.66 3.17
CA LEU A 30 -7.02 2.57 1.81
C LEU A 30 -8.54 2.74 1.76
N SER A 31 -9.20 2.87 2.91
CA SER A 31 -10.66 2.99 3.00
C SER A 31 -11.13 4.24 2.26
N GLY A 32 -12.27 4.13 1.58
CA GLY A 32 -12.89 5.22 0.83
C GLY A 32 -13.23 4.85 -0.60
N GLU A 33 -13.68 5.85 -1.34
CA GLU A 33 -14.05 5.73 -2.74
C GLU A 33 -12.86 6.07 -3.64
N TRP A 34 -12.72 5.31 -4.71
CA TRP A 34 -11.69 5.47 -5.72
C TRP A 34 -12.33 5.44 -7.09
N LYS A 35 -11.86 6.31 -7.97
CA LYS A 35 -12.34 6.40 -9.35
C LYS A 35 -11.26 5.92 -10.30
N GLY A 36 -11.64 5.02 -11.20
CA GLY A 36 -10.75 4.54 -12.24
C GLY A 36 -10.44 5.63 -13.26
N SER A 37 -9.24 5.61 -13.81
CA SER A 37 -8.78 6.52 -14.87
C SER A 37 -9.72 6.61 -16.07
N GLY A 38 -10.46 5.55 -16.39
CA GLY A 38 -11.48 5.56 -17.45
C GLY A 38 -12.79 6.25 -17.06
N GLY A 39 -12.99 6.52 -15.77
CA GLY A 39 -14.18 7.19 -15.22
C GLY A 39 -15.47 6.36 -15.22
N VAL A 40 -15.45 5.15 -15.79
CA VAL A 40 -16.60 4.23 -15.90
C VAL A 40 -16.77 3.40 -14.63
N TYR A 41 -15.65 3.00 -14.01
CA TYR A 41 -15.64 2.14 -12.85
C TYR A 41 -15.20 2.90 -11.59
N GLN A 42 -15.66 2.39 -10.45
CA GLN A 42 -15.32 2.87 -9.11
C GLN A 42 -14.92 1.69 -8.22
N LEU A 43 -14.10 1.96 -7.21
CA LEU A 43 -13.87 1.07 -6.08
C LEU A 43 -14.40 1.74 -4.82
N THR A 44 -15.13 0.99 -4.01
CA THR A 44 -15.31 1.33 -2.59
C THR A 44 -14.50 0.35 -1.78
N ILE A 45 -13.52 0.86 -1.05
CA ILE A 45 -12.69 0.06 -0.15
C ILE A 45 -13.13 0.32 1.29
N SER A 46 -13.36 -0.74 2.04
CA SER A 46 -13.62 -0.69 3.48
C SER A 46 -12.65 -1.60 4.22
N LYS A 47 -12.44 -1.33 5.52
CA LYS A 47 -11.54 -2.11 6.37
C LYS A 47 -12.25 -2.57 7.64
N SER A 48 -12.13 -3.85 7.95
CA SER A 48 -12.57 -4.44 9.22
C SER A 48 -11.44 -5.27 9.82
N GLY A 49 -10.90 -4.80 10.94
CA GLY A 49 -9.67 -5.37 11.52
C GLY A 49 -8.50 -5.27 10.54
N ASP A 50 -7.92 -6.42 10.16
CA ASP A 50 -6.82 -6.53 9.21
C ASP A 50 -7.26 -6.83 7.76
N THR A 51 -8.56 -6.97 7.53
CA THR A 51 -9.11 -7.33 6.21
C THR A 51 -9.67 -6.08 5.53
N TYR A 52 -9.29 -5.90 4.27
CA TYR A 52 -9.89 -4.94 3.36
C TYR A 52 -10.92 -5.64 2.48
N THR A 53 -12.05 -5.00 2.26
CA THR A 53 -13.08 -5.40 1.31
C THR A 53 -13.15 -4.35 0.21
N ILE A 54 -13.12 -4.79 -1.04
CA ILE A 54 -13.13 -3.96 -2.23
C ILE A 54 -14.39 -4.29 -3.01
N ILE A 55 -15.28 -3.31 -3.15
CA ILE A 55 -16.42 -3.37 -4.05
C ILE A 55 -15.98 -2.67 -5.33
N TRP A 56 -15.78 -3.45 -6.40
CA TRP A 56 -15.56 -2.93 -7.74
C TRP A 56 -16.90 -2.83 -8.47
N HIS A 57 -17.27 -1.63 -8.92
CA HIS A 57 -18.55 -1.44 -9.60
C HIS A 57 -18.47 -0.47 -10.78
N GLY A 58 -19.37 -0.69 -11.74
CA GLY A 58 -19.70 0.21 -12.83
C GLY A 58 -21.21 0.17 -13.08
N SER A 59 -21.70 0.76 -14.17
CA SER A 59 -23.15 0.87 -14.43
C SER A 59 -23.91 -0.47 -14.47
N ILE A 60 -23.23 -1.57 -14.80
CA ILE A 60 -23.85 -2.90 -14.95
C ILE A 60 -23.06 -4.03 -14.26
N HIS A 61 -21.93 -3.72 -13.60
CA HIS A 61 -21.06 -4.71 -12.96
C HIS A 61 -20.90 -4.34 -11.48
N ARG A 62 -20.95 -5.33 -10.60
CA ARG A 62 -20.59 -5.19 -9.19
C ARG A 62 -19.96 -6.50 -8.71
N GLN A 63 -18.72 -6.43 -8.24
CA GLN A 63 -18.02 -7.56 -7.65
C GLN A 63 -17.40 -7.14 -6.32
N GLU A 64 -17.25 -8.12 -5.43
CA GLU A 64 -16.67 -7.91 -4.12
C GLU A 64 -15.48 -8.84 -3.93
N PHE A 65 -14.40 -8.27 -3.41
CA PHE A 65 -13.15 -8.96 -3.16
C PHE A 65 -12.70 -8.64 -1.75
N SER A 66 -12.14 -9.60 -1.03
CA SER A 66 -11.65 -9.37 0.34
C SER A 66 -10.26 -9.96 0.53
N GLY A 67 -9.41 -9.23 1.24
CA GLY A 67 -8.00 -9.56 1.35
C GLY A 67 -7.25 -8.78 2.41
N LYS A 68 -6.03 -9.23 2.74
CA LYS A 68 -5.15 -8.50 3.66
C LYS A 68 -4.20 -7.57 2.90
N TYR A 69 -3.87 -6.44 3.50
CA TYR A 69 -2.83 -5.56 2.96
C TYR A 69 -1.43 -6.01 3.41
N GLU A 70 -0.61 -6.45 2.47
CA GLU A 70 0.75 -6.95 2.70
C GLU A 70 1.62 -6.59 1.49
N ASN A 71 2.87 -6.16 1.73
CA ASN A 71 3.86 -5.88 0.68
C ASN A 71 3.35 -4.90 -0.41
N GLY A 72 2.65 -3.84 -0.03
CA GLY A 72 2.18 -2.81 -0.96
C GLY A 72 0.90 -3.15 -1.72
N LYS A 73 0.20 -4.25 -1.40
CA LYS A 73 -0.99 -4.69 -2.13
C LYS A 73 -2.05 -5.31 -1.23
N ILE A 74 -3.30 -5.33 -1.69
CA ILE A 74 -4.38 -6.08 -1.03
C ILE A 74 -4.43 -7.48 -1.67
N ASN A 75 -4.07 -8.52 -0.90
CA ASN A 75 -4.10 -9.91 -1.35
C ASN A 75 -5.54 -10.43 -1.39
N VAL A 76 -6.23 -10.23 -2.51
CA VAL A 76 -7.64 -10.64 -2.71
C VAL A 76 -7.77 -12.06 -3.26
N GLY A 77 -6.66 -12.81 -3.31
CA GLY A 77 -6.61 -14.14 -3.92
C GLY A 77 -6.79 -14.09 -5.43
N GLY A 78 -6.36 -12.98 -6.05
CA GLY A 78 -6.61 -12.63 -7.44
C GLY A 78 -6.29 -13.78 -8.39
N GLY A 79 -7.34 -14.39 -8.94
CA GLY A 79 -7.25 -15.25 -10.11
C GLY A 79 -6.86 -14.42 -11.34
N PHE A 80 -7.69 -14.41 -12.38
CA PHE A 80 -7.39 -13.71 -13.64
C PHE A 80 -7.14 -12.19 -13.53
N VAL A 81 -7.54 -11.53 -12.44
CA VAL A 81 -7.54 -10.06 -12.30
C VAL A 81 -6.38 -9.49 -11.48
N GLY A 82 -5.57 -10.35 -10.85
CA GLY A 82 -4.46 -9.94 -9.98
C GLY A 82 -4.91 -9.22 -8.70
N ASP A 83 -3.93 -8.77 -7.91
CA ASP A 83 -4.14 -8.04 -6.66
C ASP A 83 -4.01 -6.51 -6.88
N PRO A 84 -4.84 -5.68 -6.24
CA PRO A 84 -4.67 -4.23 -6.26
C PRO A 84 -3.39 -3.79 -5.54
N VAL A 85 -2.54 -3.05 -6.24
CA VAL A 85 -1.25 -2.54 -5.72
C VAL A 85 -1.38 -1.06 -5.39
N TYR A 86 -1.00 -0.67 -4.18
CA TYR A 86 -1.02 0.71 -3.71
C TYR A 86 0.37 1.36 -3.79
N SER A 87 0.41 2.61 -4.25
CA SER A 87 1.60 3.46 -4.25
C SER A 87 1.42 4.58 -3.24
N GLU A 88 2.18 4.53 -2.14
CA GLU A 88 2.22 5.58 -1.11
C GLU A 88 2.67 6.93 -1.67
N ASP A 89 3.65 6.93 -2.58
CA ASP A 89 4.21 8.16 -3.16
C ASP A 89 3.18 8.98 -3.98
N THR A 90 2.16 8.31 -4.51
CA THR A 90 1.19 8.93 -5.43
C THR A 90 -0.25 8.91 -4.92
N ASP A 91 -0.53 8.23 -3.80
CA ASP A 91 -1.87 7.87 -3.32
C ASP A 91 -2.76 7.28 -4.44
N LYS A 92 -2.23 6.25 -5.11
CA LYS A 92 -2.93 5.57 -6.22
C LYS A 92 -2.94 4.06 -6.04
N ILE A 93 -4.00 3.44 -6.55
CA ILE A 93 -4.07 1.98 -6.70
C ILE A 93 -3.91 1.64 -8.18
N SER A 94 -3.13 0.62 -8.50
CA SER A 94 -3.03 0.04 -9.84
C SER A 94 -3.70 -1.33 -9.82
N TRP A 95 -4.77 -1.50 -10.59
CA TRP A 95 -5.54 -2.75 -10.62
C TRP A 95 -6.44 -2.86 -11.84
N MET A 96 -6.62 -4.07 -12.37
CA MET A 96 -7.47 -4.36 -13.54
C MET A 96 -7.17 -3.48 -14.78
N GLY A 97 -5.90 -3.14 -14.99
CA GLY A 97 -5.47 -2.27 -16.11
C GLY A 97 -5.79 -0.79 -15.91
N GLU A 98 -6.32 -0.39 -14.76
CA GLU A 98 -6.63 0.99 -14.42
C GLU A 98 -5.72 1.52 -13.30
N VAL A 99 -5.57 2.84 -13.30
CA VAL A 99 -5.05 3.60 -12.17
C VAL A 99 -6.22 4.26 -11.47
N TRP A 100 -6.37 3.98 -10.19
CA TRP A 100 -7.45 4.44 -9.36
C TRP A 100 -6.98 5.58 -8.47
N THR A 101 -7.70 6.69 -8.51
CA THR A 101 -7.43 7.87 -7.69
C THR A 101 -8.55 8.03 -6.67
N ARG A 102 -8.19 8.39 -5.44
CA ARG A 102 -9.17 8.66 -4.39
C ARG A 102 -10.16 9.73 -4.83
N VAL A 103 -11.45 9.47 -4.67
CA VAL A 103 -12.49 10.50 -4.80
C VAL A 103 -12.42 11.30 -3.51
N ASN A 104 -11.88 12.52 -3.58
CA ASN A 104 -11.62 13.35 -2.40
C ASN A 104 -12.75 13.28 -1.37
N SER A 105 -12.43 12.81 -0.16
CA SER A 105 -13.05 13.33 1.06
C SER A 105 -12.68 14.82 1.11
N GLN A 106 -13.59 15.68 0.65
CA GLN A 106 -13.49 17.11 0.93
C GLN A 106 -13.52 17.35 2.44
#